data_AF-A0A3A8FQK1-F1
#
_entry.id   AF-A0A3A8FQK1-F1
#
_cell.length_a   1.000
_cell.length_b   1.000
_cell.length_c   1.000
_cell.angle_alpha   90.00
_cell.angle_beta   90.00
_cell.angle_gamma   90.00
#
_symmetry.space_group_name_H-M   'P 1'
#
loop_
_entity.id
_entity.type
_entity.pdbx_description
1 polymer ?
#
loop_
_entity_poly.entity_id
_entity_poly.type
_entity_poly.pdbx_seq_one_letter_code
_entity_poly.pdbx_strand_id
1 'polypeptide(L)'
;MKPFPAARVVLLALLLLGPAAAHAHEMEVAPEAVSGFAGWVGEGIRHILAGADHLLFLFSVLLVGGSFRRILLLVTSFTLAHSLTLGLTALGWVTLDARSTRWAEAAIAASILYMALENLLLRQHGHRAGLTFLFGLVHGLGFASVLGGRGVGTAVVPALLGFNLGVEVGQAAVVAFLVPVLRIVQRRPQLHSKVVRLSSICLVGVGLYWMVARAVG
;
A
#
# COMPACT_ATOMS: atom_id res chain seq x y z
N MET A 1 17.16 33.86 12.80
CA MET A 1 17.01 32.41 12.52
C MET A 1 16.04 32.27 11.35
N LYS A 2 16.50 31.81 10.18
CA LYS A 2 15.62 31.61 9.00
C LYS A 2 14.77 30.35 9.24
N PRO A 3 13.43 30.38 9.10
CA PRO A 3 12.60 29.19 9.28
C PRO A 3 12.98 28.12 8.24
N PHE A 4 13.08 26.87 8.71
CA PHE A 4 13.41 25.70 7.88
C PHE A 4 12.40 25.52 6.73
N PRO A 5 12.83 25.02 5.55
CA PRO A 5 11.99 24.87 4.35
C PRO A 5 10.98 23.70 4.41
N ALA A 6 10.67 23.17 5.59
CA ALA A 6 9.76 22.02 5.75
C ALA A 6 8.37 22.30 5.15
N ALA A 7 7.86 23.53 5.28
CA ALA A 7 6.61 23.94 4.66
C ALA A 7 6.63 23.87 3.12
N ARG A 8 7.79 24.17 2.49
CA ARG A 8 7.94 24.10 1.03
C ARG A 8 8.05 22.66 0.52
N VAL A 9 8.64 21.76 1.30
CA VAL A 9 8.74 20.32 0.94
C VAL A 9 7.39 19.63 1.09
N VAL A 10 6.64 19.93 2.16
CA VAL A 10 5.28 19.43 2.36
C VAL A 10 4.33 19.96 1.28
N LEU A 11 4.44 21.25 0.93
CA LEU A 11 3.66 21.83 -0.16
C LEU A 11 4.03 21.22 -1.53
N LEU A 12 5.31 20.95 -1.81
CA LEU A 12 5.71 20.24 -3.04
C LEU A 12 5.21 18.80 -3.09
N ALA A 13 5.25 18.06 -1.97
CA ALA A 13 4.75 16.70 -1.89
C ALA A 13 3.21 16.64 -2.03
N LEU A 14 2.49 17.60 -1.45
CA LEU A 14 1.04 17.74 -1.59
C LEU A 14 0.63 18.19 -3.00
N LEU A 15 1.45 19.00 -3.67
CA LEU A 15 1.21 19.45 -5.05
C LEU A 15 1.56 18.36 -6.09
N LEU A 16 2.55 17.50 -5.82
CA LEU A 16 2.93 16.37 -6.68
C LEU A 16 2.02 15.13 -6.49
N LEU A 17 1.25 15.08 -5.40
CA LEU A 17 0.26 14.02 -5.08
C LEU A 17 -1.17 14.58 -5.00
N GLY A 18 -1.44 15.71 -5.68
CA GLY A 18 -2.80 16.20 -5.92
C GLY A 18 -3.65 15.14 -6.65
N PRO A 19 -4.93 15.42 -6.96
CA PRO A 19 -5.87 14.46 -7.53
C PRO A 19 -5.55 14.05 -8.97
N ALA A 20 -4.29 14.07 -9.40
CA ALA A 20 -3.79 13.67 -10.72
C ALA A 20 -3.91 12.16 -11.02
N ALA A 21 -4.83 11.46 -10.35
CA ALA A 21 -5.42 10.22 -10.84
C ALA A 21 -6.80 10.45 -11.50
N ALA A 22 -7.27 11.70 -11.58
CA ALA A 22 -8.51 12.07 -12.25
C ALA A 22 -8.19 12.71 -13.60
N HIS A 23 -8.67 12.07 -14.66
CA HIS A 23 -8.70 12.50 -16.07
C HIS A 23 -7.48 12.14 -16.92
N ALA A 24 -7.20 10.85 -17.05
CA ALA A 24 -6.86 10.32 -18.36
C ALA A 24 -8.19 9.98 -19.07
N HIS A 25 -8.37 10.53 -20.27
CA HIS A 25 -9.46 10.18 -21.17
C HIS A 25 -9.33 8.71 -21.56
N GLU A 26 -10.00 7.82 -20.84
CA GLU A 26 -10.11 6.43 -21.25
C GLU A 26 -11.29 6.33 -22.21
N MET A 27 -10.99 6.12 -23.49
CA MET A 27 -11.87 5.34 -24.35
C MET A 27 -12.24 4.08 -23.56
N GLU A 28 -13.54 3.86 -23.37
CA GLU A 28 -14.11 2.71 -22.67
C GLU A 28 -13.86 1.44 -23.50
N VAL A 29 -12.60 1.01 -23.55
CA VAL A 29 -12.19 -0.32 -23.99
C VAL A 29 -12.46 -1.21 -22.79
N ALA A 30 -13.47 -2.08 -22.91
CA ALA A 30 -13.74 -3.08 -21.89
C ALA A 30 -12.43 -3.80 -21.53
N PRO A 31 -12.08 -3.92 -20.23
CA PRO A 31 -10.81 -4.50 -19.84
C PRO A 31 -10.68 -5.90 -20.45
N GLU A 32 -9.57 -6.15 -21.16
CA GLU A 32 -9.29 -7.44 -21.77
C GLU A 32 -9.41 -8.54 -20.71
N ALA A 33 -10.12 -9.63 -21.05
CA ALA A 33 -10.29 -10.76 -20.15
C ALA A 33 -8.92 -11.37 -19.85
N VAL A 34 -8.55 -11.44 -18.57
CA VAL A 34 -7.26 -11.99 -18.15
C VAL A 34 -7.34 -13.51 -18.24
N SER A 35 -6.70 -14.06 -19.26
CA SER A 35 -6.70 -15.50 -19.49
C SER A 35 -5.51 -16.20 -18.80
N GLY A 36 -5.80 -17.27 -18.08
CA GLY A 36 -4.79 -18.20 -17.57
C GLY A 36 -4.03 -17.71 -16.33
N PHE A 37 -3.37 -18.65 -15.65
CA PHE A 37 -2.66 -18.40 -14.39
C PHE A 37 -1.57 -17.32 -14.51
N ALA A 38 -0.78 -17.34 -15.58
CA ALA A 38 0.29 -16.38 -15.81
C ALA A 38 -0.22 -14.94 -16.00
N GLY A 39 -1.39 -14.77 -16.64
CA GLY A 39 -2.05 -13.47 -16.75
C GLY A 39 -2.42 -12.91 -15.39
N TRP A 40 -2.96 -13.75 -14.50
CA TRP A 40 -3.28 -13.36 -13.13
C TRP A 40 -2.05 -13.03 -12.29
N VAL A 41 -0.94 -13.75 -12.48
CA VAL A 41 0.36 -13.39 -11.88
C VAL A 41 0.80 -11.98 -12.34
N GLY A 42 0.71 -11.69 -13.63
CA GLY A 42 1.02 -10.36 -14.17
C GLY A 42 0.15 -9.26 -13.56
N GLU A 43 -1.14 -9.55 -13.37
CA GLU A 43 -2.08 -8.63 -12.72
C GLU A 43 -1.77 -8.38 -11.24
N GLY A 44 -1.35 -9.40 -10.49
CA GLY A 44 -0.89 -9.23 -9.11
C GLY A 44 0.37 -8.36 -9.02
N ILE A 45 1.32 -8.54 -9.94
CA ILE A 45 2.53 -7.70 -10.01
C ILE A 45 2.13 -6.24 -10.30
N ARG A 46 1.31 -6.02 -11.33
CA ARG A 46 0.86 -4.69 -11.72
C ARG A 46 0.07 -4.00 -10.61
N HIS A 47 -0.76 -4.74 -9.88
CA HIS A 47 -1.49 -4.24 -8.73
C HIS A 47 -0.56 -3.60 -7.70
N ILE A 48 0.51 -4.30 -7.31
CA ILE A 48 1.46 -3.76 -6.32
C ILE A 48 2.26 -2.59 -6.87
N LEU A 49 2.72 -2.66 -8.13
CA LEU A 49 3.54 -1.60 -8.72
C LEU A 49 2.75 -0.32 -9.04
N ALA A 50 1.47 -0.43 -9.38
CA ALA A 50 0.59 0.72 -9.63
C ALA A 50 -0.11 1.23 -8.35
N GLY A 51 -0.19 0.39 -7.32
CA GLY A 51 -0.88 0.70 -6.07
C GLY A 51 -0.08 1.65 -5.18
N ALA A 52 -0.30 2.95 -5.31
CA ALA A 52 0.36 3.96 -4.49
C ALA A 52 0.15 3.73 -2.98
N ASP A 53 -1.03 3.25 -2.57
CA ASP A 53 -1.32 2.91 -1.18
C ASP A 53 -0.37 1.85 -0.63
N HIS A 54 -0.14 0.77 -1.39
CA HIS A 54 0.78 -0.32 -1.02
C HIS A 54 2.23 0.17 -0.94
N LEU A 55 2.67 0.93 -1.93
CA LEU A 55 4.05 1.43 -1.98
C LEU A 55 4.34 2.41 -0.84
N LEU A 56 3.43 3.35 -0.56
CA LEU A 56 3.60 4.31 0.53
C LEU A 56 3.51 3.62 1.90
N PHE A 57 2.60 2.65 2.06
CA PHE A 57 2.51 1.86 3.28
C PHE A 57 3.79 1.05 3.53
N LEU A 58 4.24 0.27 2.54
CA LEU A 58 5.47 -0.53 2.64
C LEU A 58 6.69 0.35 2.89
N PHE A 59 6.81 1.49 2.21
CA PHE A 59 7.87 2.47 2.46
C PHE A 59 7.83 2.97 3.90
N SER A 60 6.64 3.38 4.38
CA SER A 60 6.44 3.84 5.76
C SER A 60 6.85 2.78 6.80
N VAL A 61 6.48 1.53 6.58
CA VAL A 61 6.84 0.38 7.43
C VAL A 61 8.34 0.11 7.46
N LEU A 62 9.04 0.26 6.33
CA LEU A 62 10.47 -0.06 6.21
C LEU A 62 11.41 1.09 6.61
N LEU A 63 10.92 2.33 6.69
CA LEU A 63 11.73 3.53 7.00
C LEU A 63 12.61 3.39 8.26
N VAL A 64 12.05 2.79 9.32
CA VAL A 64 12.77 2.63 10.60
C VAL A 64 13.80 1.50 10.56
N GLY A 65 13.74 0.64 9.53
CA GLY A 65 14.67 -0.46 9.35
C GLY A 65 14.43 -1.62 10.31
N GLY A 66 15.42 -2.50 10.41
CA GLY A 66 15.34 -3.73 11.19
C GLY A 66 16.24 -4.83 10.64
N SER A 67 16.23 -5.99 11.29
CA SER A 67 16.88 -7.19 10.77
C SER A 67 16.14 -7.72 9.53
N PHE A 68 16.82 -8.51 8.70
CA PHE A 68 16.19 -9.18 7.56
C PHE A 68 14.98 -10.02 7.98
N ARG A 69 15.10 -10.77 9.09
CA ARG A 69 14.00 -11.55 9.68
C ARG A 69 12.79 -10.69 10.00
N ARG A 70 13.01 -9.48 10.54
CA ARG A 70 11.93 -8.55 10.87
C ARG A 70 11.25 -8.02 9.61
N ILE A 71 12.02 -7.66 8.58
CA ILE A 71 11.46 -7.21 7.29
C ILE A 71 10.60 -8.31 6.69
N LEU A 72 11.12 -9.54 6.63
CA LEU A 72 10.38 -10.70 6.12
C LEU A 72 9.08 -10.91 6.90
N LEU A 73 9.12 -10.84 8.23
CA LEU A 73 7.93 -10.96 9.07
C LEU A 73 6.87 -9.89 8.73
N LEU A 74 7.26 -8.62 8.61
CA LEU A 74 6.32 -7.53 8.29
C LEU A 74 5.67 -7.72 6.90
N VAL A 75 6.50 -8.04 5.90
CA VAL A 75 6.11 -8.24 4.50
C VAL A 75 5.16 -9.43 4.38
N THR A 76 5.52 -10.58 4.97
CA THR A 76 4.68 -11.78 4.97
C THR A 76 3.40 -11.59 5.78
N SER A 77 3.45 -10.93 6.94
CA SER A 77 2.24 -10.63 7.73
C SER A 77 1.23 -9.80 6.95
N PHE A 78 1.69 -8.79 6.21
CA PHE A 78 0.82 -7.98 5.36
C PHE A 78 0.21 -8.82 4.22
N THR A 79 1.04 -9.56 3.47
CA THR A 79 0.57 -10.39 2.36
C THR A 79 -0.46 -11.43 2.80
N LEU A 80 -0.18 -12.16 3.88
CA LEU A 80 -1.12 -13.19 4.37
C LEU A 80 -2.48 -12.60 4.71
N ALA A 81 -2.51 -11.46 5.39
CA ALA A 81 -3.76 -10.77 5.75
C ALA A 81 -4.49 -10.19 4.53
N HIS A 82 -3.74 -9.59 3.61
CA HIS A 82 -4.28 -9.06 2.36
C HIS A 82 -4.90 -10.18 1.51
N SER A 83 -4.17 -11.26 1.27
CA SER A 83 -4.64 -12.42 0.51
C SER A 83 -5.88 -13.06 1.13
N LEU A 84 -5.98 -13.07 2.46
CA LEU A 84 -7.16 -13.57 3.17
C LEU A 84 -8.40 -12.74 2.82
N THR A 85 -8.34 -11.43 3.02
CA THR A 85 -9.50 -10.54 2.79
C THR A 85 -9.85 -10.38 1.31
N LEU A 86 -8.85 -10.40 0.43
CA LEU A 86 -9.06 -10.49 -1.00
C LEU A 86 -9.77 -11.78 -1.39
N GLY A 87 -9.35 -12.93 -0.84
CA GLY A 87 -10.01 -14.21 -1.08
C GLY A 87 -11.46 -14.22 -0.59
N LEU A 88 -11.71 -13.71 0.63
CA LEU A 88 -13.06 -13.60 1.19
C LEU A 88 -13.98 -12.75 0.31
N THR A 89 -13.46 -11.64 -0.23
CA THR A 89 -14.26 -10.74 -1.07
C THR A 89 -14.47 -11.30 -2.48
N ALA A 90 -13.45 -11.88 -3.08
CA ALA A 90 -13.52 -12.49 -4.41
C ALA A 90 -14.42 -13.74 -4.46
N LEU A 91 -14.49 -14.50 -3.36
CA LEU A 91 -15.42 -15.64 -3.22
C LEU A 91 -16.86 -15.19 -2.88
N GLY A 92 -17.09 -13.90 -2.68
CA GLY A 92 -18.40 -13.35 -2.33
C GLY A 92 -18.82 -13.60 -0.87
N TRP A 93 -17.91 -14.06 0.00
CA TRP A 93 -18.20 -14.24 1.43
C TRP A 93 -18.23 -12.92 2.19
N VAL A 94 -17.52 -11.91 1.67
CA VAL A 94 -17.59 -10.52 2.12
C VAL A 94 -17.94 -9.65 0.91
N THR A 95 -19.07 -8.95 0.97
CA THR A 95 -19.47 -8.00 -0.05
C THR A 95 -19.46 -6.58 0.52
N LEU A 96 -18.95 -5.63 -0.26
CA LEU A 96 -18.90 -4.22 0.13
C LEU A 96 -19.86 -3.44 -0.75
N ASP A 97 -20.76 -2.69 -0.12
CA ASP A 97 -21.54 -1.67 -0.79
C ASP A 97 -20.71 -0.39 -0.98
N ALA A 98 -21.25 0.58 -1.72
CA ALA A 98 -20.55 1.84 -1.98
C ALA A 98 -20.11 2.58 -0.70
N ARG A 99 -20.88 2.45 0.38
CA ARG A 99 -20.54 3.04 1.68
C ARG A 99 -19.37 2.31 2.33
N SER A 100 -19.38 0.98 2.35
CA SER A 100 -18.35 0.17 3.01
C SER A 100 -17.03 0.21 2.24
N THR A 101 -17.07 0.26 0.90
CA THR A 101 -15.88 0.47 0.06
C THR A 101 -15.22 1.81 0.38
N ARG A 102 -16.01 2.88 0.48
CA ARG A 102 -15.53 4.21 0.87
C ARG A 102 -14.82 4.20 2.22
N TRP A 103 -15.41 3.54 3.22
CA TRP A 103 -14.78 3.41 4.54
C TRP A 103 -13.52 2.54 4.49
N ALA A 104 -13.48 1.49 3.67
CA ALA A 104 -12.28 0.69 3.47
C ALA A 104 -11.15 1.53 2.84
N GLU A 105 -11.43 2.30 1.79
CA GLU A 105 -10.47 3.20 1.14
C GLU A 105 -9.94 4.29 2.09
N ALA A 106 -10.81 4.88 2.92
CA ALA A 106 -10.42 5.82 3.96
C ALA A 106 -9.55 5.13 5.05
N ALA A 107 -9.88 3.90 5.44
CA ALA A 107 -9.09 3.12 6.40
C ALA A 107 -7.72 2.70 5.84
N ILE A 108 -7.62 2.43 4.53
CA ILE A 108 -6.34 2.22 3.83
C ILE A 108 -5.47 3.48 3.97
N ALA A 109 -6.01 4.66 3.68
CA ALA A 109 -5.27 5.91 3.86
C ALA A 109 -4.90 6.18 5.33
N ALA A 110 -5.81 5.86 6.26
CA ALA A 110 -5.58 5.97 7.70
C ALA A 110 -4.42 5.06 8.17
N SER A 111 -4.23 3.89 7.55
CA SER A 111 -3.10 3.00 7.87
C SER A 111 -1.74 3.64 7.54
N ILE A 112 -1.66 4.37 6.41
CA ILE A 112 -0.44 5.09 6.00
C ILE A 112 -0.16 6.23 6.99
N LEU A 113 -1.20 7.01 7.32
CA LEU A 113 -1.15 8.06 8.32
C LEU A 113 -0.68 7.51 9.67
N TYR A 114 -1.26 6.40 10.12
CA TYR A 114 -0.89 5.76 11.37
C TYR A 114 0.59 5.36 11.38
N MET A 115 1.06 4.65 10.36
CA MET A 115 2.47 4.20 10.31
C MET A 115 3.44 5.39 10.25
N ALA A 116 3.05 6.48 9.59
CA ALA A 116 3.85 7.70 9.53
C ALA A 116 3.90 8.43 10.88
N LEU A 117 2.79 8.51 11.63
CA LEU A 117 2.78 9.04 12.99
C LEU A 117 3.60 8.15 13.93
N GLU A 118 3.47 6.84 13.81
CA GLU A 118 4.20 5.87 14.61
C GLU A 118 5.72 5.99 14.41
N ASN A 119 6.19 6.22 13.17
CA ASN A 119 7.59 6.55 12.86
C ASN A 119 8.11 7.82 13.57
N LEU A 120 7.24 8.80 13.84
CA LEU A 120 7.61 10.08 14.46
C LEU A 120 7.57 10.04 15.98
N LEU A 121 6.61 9.30 16.53
CA LEU A 121 6.26 9.35 17.95
C LEU A 121 6.91 8.24 18.77
N LEU A 122 7.09 7.04 18.20
CA LEU A 122 7.59 5.88 18.92
C LEU A 122 9.07 5.63 18.66
N ARG A 123 9.77 5.16 19.69
CA ARG A 123 11.19 4.76 19.62
C ARG A 123 11.36 3.25 19.50
N GLN A 124 10.32 2.48 19.85
CA GLN A 124 10.30 1.02 19.79
C GLN A 124 9.09 0.55 18.99
N HIS A 125 9.31 -0.50 18.20
CA HIS A 125 8.42 -0.88 17.11
C HIS A 125 8.13 -2.39 17.09
N GLY A 126 8.17 -3.05 18.26
CA GLY A 126 7.98 -4.51 18.38
C GLY A 126 6.60 -5.00 17.95
N HIS A 127 5.59 -4.15 18.04
CA HIS A 127 4.19 -4.43 17.72
C HIS A 127 3.86 -4.34 16.21
N ARG A 128 4.81 -3.92 15.36
CA ARG A 128 4.55 -3.63 13.94
C ARG A 128 4.05 -4.84 13.15
N ALA A 129 4.44 -6.07 13.48
CA ALA A 129 3.94 -7.26 12.78
C ALA A 129 2.41 -7.41 12.92
N GLY A 130 1.88 -7.17 14.12
CA GLY A 130 0.44 -7.17 14.36
C GLY A 130 -0.28 -6.04 13.63
N LEU A 131 0.31 -4.84 13.59
CA LEU A 131 -0.23 -3.71 12.83
C LEU A 131 -0.22 -3.97 11.32
N THR A 132 0.88 -4.50 10.76
CA THR A 132 0.96 -4.82 9.34
C THR A 132 -0.02 -5.91 8.95
N PHE A 133 -0.27 -6.88 9.84
CA PHE A 133 -1.32 -7.87 9.63
C PHE A 133 -2.70 -7.20 9.61
N LEU A 134 -3.02 -6.39 10.64
CA LEU A 134 -4.29 -5.67 10.71
C LEU A 134 -4.54 -4.78 9.48
N PHE A 135 -3.54 -4.00 9.08
CA PHE A 135 -3.65 -3.13 7.92
C PHE A 135 -3.68 -3.91 6.60
N GLY A 136 -3.02 -5.07 6.53
CA GLY A 136 -3.15 -6.00 5.40
C GLY A 136 -4.59 -6.46 5.18
N LEU A 137 -5.33 -6.77 6.27
CA LEU A 137 -6.76 -7.12 6.18
C LEU A 137 -7.57 -5.98 5.54
N VAL A 138 -7.28 -4.73 5.92
CA VAL A 138 -7.99 -3.57 5.39
C VAL A 138 -7.64 -3.33 3.91
N HIS A 139 -6.37 -3.48 3.54
CA HIS A 139 -5.93 -3.28 2.15
C HIS A 139 -6.53 -4.30 1.18
N GLY A 140 -6.74 -5.55 1.60
CA GLY A 140 -7.34 -6.57 0.74
C GLY A 140 -8.83 -6.35 0.45
N LEU A 141 -9.51 -5.51 1.23
CA LEU A 141 -10.91 -5.13 0.98
C LEU A 141 -11.08 -4.17 -0.20
N GLY A 142 -10.09 -3.31 -0.46
CA GLY A 142 -10.19 -2.26 -1.47
C GLY A 142 -10.16 -2.75 -2.93
N PHE A 143 -9.96 -4.06 -3.17
CA PHE A 143 -9.69 -4.61 -4.49
C PHE A 143 -10.71 -5.63 -5.01
N ALA A 144 -11.77 -5.90 -4.22
CA ALA A 144 -12.84 -6.85 -4.58
C ALA A 144 -13.52 -6.53 -5.92
N SER A 145 -13.66 -5.25 -6.26
CA SER A 145 -14.30 -4.75 -7.49
C SER A 145 -13.52 -5.08 -8.76
N VAL A 146 -12.20 -5.29 -8.68
CA VAL A 146 -11.35 -5.51 -9.86
C VAL A 146 -11.42 -6.95 -10.37
N LEU A 147 -11.53 -7.94 -9.48
CA LEU A 147 -11.72 -9.34 -9.88
C LEU A 147 -13.09 -9.57 -10.51
N GLY A 148 -14.16 -9.02 -9.91
CA GLY A 148 -15.52 -9.13 -10.45
C GLY A 148 -15.68 -8.56 -11.86
N GLY A 149 -14.97 -7.46 -12.17
CA GLY A 149 -15.02 -6.80 -13.47
C GLY A 149 -14.25 -7.50 -14.61
N ARG A 150 -13.45 -8.54 -14.33
CA ARG A 150 -12.58 -9.20 -15.33
C ARG A 150 -13.02 -10.61 -15.72
N GLY A 151 -14.24 -11.02 -15.38
CA GLY A 151 -14.87 -12.21 -15.94
C GLY A 151 -14.23 -13.53 -15.49
N VAL A 152 -13.90 -13.67 -14.21
CA VAL A 152 -13.21 -14.85 -13.66
C VAL A 152 -14.05 -16.13 -13.71
N GLY A 153 -15.38 -16.01 -13.84
CA GLY A 153 -16.29 -17.13 -14.03
C GLY A 153 -16.12 -18.21 -12.96
N THR A 154 -15.91 -19.45 -13.38
CA THR A 154 -15.66 -20.61 -12.48
C THR A 154 -14.19 -20.77 -12.08
N ALA A 155 -13.28 -19.99 -12.67
CA ALA A 155 -11.83 -20.09 -12.46
C ALA A 155 -11.31 -19.21 -11.31
N VAL A 156 -12.18 -18.84 -10.35
CA VAL A 156 -11.86 -17.90 -9.26
C VAL A 156 -10.67 -18.34 -8.43
N VAL A 157 -10.59 -19.62 -8.08
CA VAL A 157 -9.50 -20.16 -7.26
C VAL A 157 -8.14 -20.05 -7.96
N PRO A 158 -7.92 -20.59 -9.18
CA PRO A 158 -6.64 -20.44 -9.87
C PRO A 158 -6.31 -18.98 -10.21
N ALA A 159 -7.30 -18.14 -10.48
CA ALA A 159 -7.09 -16.70 -10.65
C ALA A 159 -6.58 -16.02 -9.37
N LEU A 160 -7.20 -16.32 -8.23
CA LEU A 160 -6.76 -15.82 -6.92
C LEU A 160 -5.36 -16.29 -6.55
N LEU A 161 -5.04 -17.56 -6.80
CA LEU A 161 -3.70 -18.09 -6.56
C LEU A 161 -2.65 -17.41 -7.44
N GLY A 162 -2.94 -17.24 -8.73
CA GLY A 162 -2.07 -16.52 -9.65
C GLY A 162 -1.87 -15.07 -9.24
N PHE A 163 -2.96 -14.37 -8.91
CA PHE A 163 -2.92 -12.99 -8.45
C PHE A 163 -2.10 -12.83 -7.16
N ASN A 164 -2.32 -13.67 -6.15
CA ASN A 164 -1.57 -13.60 -4.90
C ASN A 164 -0.08 -13.91 -5.09
N LEU A 165 0.26 -14.86 -5.96
CA LEU A 165 1.66 -15.10 -6.34
C LEU A 165 2.26 -13.86 -7.02
N GLY A 166 1.51 -13.20 -7.89
CA GLY A 166 1.89 -11.93 -8.49
C GLY A 166 2.14 -10.82 -7.46
N VAL A 167 1.26 -10.70 -6.47
CA VAL A 167 1.39 -9.76 -5.35
C VAL A 167 2.67 -10.03 -4.56
N GLU A 168 2.95 -11.29 -4.23
CA GLU A 168 4.18 -11.69 -3.55
C GLU A 168 5.44 -11.32 -4.35
N VAL A 169 5.45 -11.62 -5.65
CA VAL A 169 6.56 -11.29 -6.55
C VAL A 169 6.75 -9.78 -6.66
N GLY A 170 5.67 -9.03 -6.88
CA GLY A 170 5.71 -7.57 -6.96
C GLY A 170 6.23 -6.94 -5.67
N GLN A 171 5.73 -7.39 -4.52
CA GLN A 171 6.17 -6.90 -3.21
C GLN A 171 7.64 -7.26 -2.95
N ALA A 172 8.06 -8.49 -3.27
CA ALA A 172 9.45 -8.92 -3.14
C ALA A 172 10.39 -8.06 -4.01
N ALA A 173 9.99 -7.72 -5.24
CA ALA A 173 10.76 -6.84 -6.11
C ALA A 173 10.93 -5.43 -5.52
N VAL A 174 9.85 -4.85 -4.99
CA VAL A 174 9.90 -3.54 -4.32
C VAL A 174 10.81 -3.59 -3.09
N VAL A 175 10.70 -4.63 -2.25
CA VAL A 175 11.55 -4.82 -1.07
C VAL A 175 13.02 -5.00 -1.48
N ALA A 176 13.29 -5.81 -2.50
CA ALA A 176 14.63 -6.07 -3.01
C ALA A 176 15.31 -4.79 -3.53
N PHE A 177 14.55 -3.86 -4.09
CA PHE A 177 15.05 -2.54 -4.49
C PHE A 177 15.19 -1.58 -3.31
N LEU A 178 14.15 -1.45 -2.48
CA LEU A 178 14.05 -0.41 -1.46
C LEU A 178 14.97 -0.67 -0.26
N VAL A 179 15.13 -1.93 0.17
CA VAL A 179 15.92 -2.27 1.35
C VAL A 179 17.40 -1.89 1.19
N PRO A 180 18.09 -2.21 0.08
CA PRO A 180 19.47 -1.75 -0.14
C PRO A 180 19.62 -0.22 -0.06
N VAL A 181 18.71 0.54 -0.66
CA VAL A 181 18.73 2.01 -0.60
C VAL A 181 18.60 2.50 0.84
N LEU A 182 17.61 1.98 1.58
CA LEU A 182 17.42 2.32 3.00
C LEU A 182 18.62 1.91 3.85
N ARG A 183 19.25 0.77 3.58
CA ARG A 183 20.46 0.31 4.29
C ARG A 183 21.64 1.26 4.10
N ILE A 184 21.83 1.81 2.90
CA ILE A 184 22.87 2.81 2.63
C ILE A 184 22.61 4.07 3.46
N VAL A 185 21.37 4.54 3.52
CA VAL A 185 20.98 5.70 4.34
C VAL A 185 21.15 5.42 5.84
N GLN A 186 20.77 4.23 6.30
CA GLN A 186 20.87 3.79 7.70
C GLN A 186 22.30 3.73 8.23
N ARG A 187 23.31 3.58 7.35
CA ARG A 187 24.73 3.67 7.74
C ARG A 187 25.14 5.07 8.20
N ARG A 188 24.32 6.10 7.95
CA ARG A 188 24.58 7.50 8.36
C ARG A 188 23.48 7.97 9.33
N PRO A 189 23.66 7.86 10.67
CA PRO A 189 22.58 8.07 11.64
C PRO A 189 21.85 9.42 11.55
N GLN A 190 22.61 10.49 11.31
CA GLN A 190 22.05 11.85 11.15
C GLN A 190 21.20 11.97 9.87
N LEU A 191 21.63 11.35 8.78
CA LEU A 191 20.87 11.33 7.52
C LEU A 191 19.63 10.45 7.67
N HIS A 192 19.77 9.26 8.27
CA HIS A 192 18.65 8.36 8.53
C HIS A 192 17.55 9.02 9.36
N SER A 193 17.91 9.69 10.47
CA SER A 193 16.96 10.43 11.30
C SER A 193 16.25 11.55 10.53
N LYS A 194 16.96 12.26 9.65
CA LYS A 194 16.38 13.29 8.78
C LYS A 194 15.42 12.69 7.76
N VAL A 195 15.81 11.61 7.09
CA VAL A 195 14.98 10.91 6.09
C VAL A 195 13.71 10.38 6.74
N VAL A 196 13.81 9.64 7.85
CA VAL A 196 12.63 9.13 8.58
C VAL A 196 11.68 10.27 8.96
N ARG A 197 12.22 11.36 9.53
CA ARG A 197 11.39 12.50 9.94
C ARG A 197 10.70 13.19 8.76
N LEU A 198 11.45 13.57 7.73
CA LEU A 198 10.90 14.30 6.59
C LEU A 198 9.91 13.45 5.79
N SER A 199 10.27 12.20 5.50
CA SER A 199 9.38 11.27 4.81
C SER A 199 8.11 11.01 5.60
N SER A 200 8.20 10.83 6.92
CA SER A 200 7.01 10.62 7.75
C SER A 200 6.12 11.85 7.84
N ILE A 201 6.67 13.07 7.93
CA ILE A 201 5.87 14.31 7.87
C ILE A 201 5.11 14.41 6.54
N CYS A 202 5.77 14.11 5.42
CA CYS A 202 5.10 14.09 4.11
C CYS A 202 3.99 13.03 4.07
N LEU A 203 4.26 11.81 4.55
CA LEU A 203 3.29 10.73 4.60
C LEU A 203 2.09 11.02 5.52
N VAL A 204 2.30 11.75 6.63
CA VAL A 204 1.20 12.26 7.47
C VAL A 204 0.30 13.18 6.66
N GLY A 205 0.87 14.12 5.91
CA GLY A 205 0.11 15.03 5.06
C GLY A 205 -0.68 14.30 3.98
N VAL A 206 -0.04 13.39 3.24
CA VAL A 206 -0.68 12.59 2.18
C VAL A 206 -1.76 11.68 2.76
N GLY A 207 -1.46 10.94 3.82
CA GLY A 207 -2.40 10.01 4.45
C GLY A 207 -3.62 10.74 5.02
N LEU A 208 -3.44 11.90 5.66
CA LEU A 208 -4.54 12.71 6.16
C LEU A 208 -5.41 13.24 5.01
N TYR A 209 -4.79 13.78 3.96
CA TYR A 209 -5.51 14.28 2.79
C TYR A 209 -6.32 13.17 2.12
N TRP A 210 -5.72 12.03 1.81
CA TRP A 210 -6.42 10.90 1.19
C TRP A 210 -7.50 10.31 2.08
N MET A 211 -7.26 10.20 3.40
CA MET A 211 -8.26 9.70 4.33
C MET A 211 -9.52 10.57 4.31
N VAL A 212 -9.36 11.90 4.38
CA VAL A 212 -10.51 12.82 4.34
C VAL A 212 -11.17 12.81 2.96
N ALA A 213 -10.38 12.88 1.89
CA ALA A 213 -10.90 12.88 0.52
C ALA A 213 -11.73 11.62 0.22
N ARG A 214 -11.25 10.45 0.64
CA ARG A 214 -11.95 9.17 0.45
C ARG A 214 -13.10 8.98 1.43
N ALA A 215 -13.07 9.56 2.63
CA ALA A 215 -14.18 9.45 3.57
C ALA A 215 -15.39 10.31 3.18
N VAL A 216 -15.15 11.47 2.55
CA VAL A 216 -16.19 12.47 2.24
C VAL A 216 -16.63 12.41 0.76
N GLY A 217 -15.75 12.02 -0.16
CA GLY A 217 -16.11 11.71 -1.56
C GLY A 217 -17.06 10.52 -1.63
#